data_AF-A0A7S2USX4-F1
#
_entry.id   AF-A0A7S2USX4-F1
#
_cell.length_a   1.000
_cell.length_b   1.000
_cell.length_c   1.000
_cell.angle_alpha   90.00
_cell.angle_beta   90.00
_cell.angle_gamma   90.00
#
_symmetry.space_group_name_H-M   'P 1'
#
loop_
_entity.id
_entity.type
_entity.pdbx_description
1 polymer ?
#
loop_
_entity_poly.entity_id
_entity_poly.type
_entity_poly.pdbx_seq_one_letter_code
_entity_poly.pdbx_strand_id
1 'polypeptide(L)'
;VNLVDELEMVDQVVFVSFQEERLKIIHELRPQRDENGKFIYKVALLFIRVPDDFIQRAKTLEAAEVHLRYDACSLKRVEAIHEEGMKSLAWFGSPKVMKKDGTIKYLDVFNEDENMYQCVLNTGVQQMCVNRPKRLMNMIESQTLPPFGALAQILAEVGAVDTSKENDNRAEINVKAEQLVEEFLEPVCDSVEIASTILSETIGKDRR
;
A
#
# COMPACT_ATOMS: atom_id res chain seq x y z
N VAL A 1 -26.48 13.03 -0.69
CA VAL A 1 -25.77 14.10 0.03
C VAL A 1 -26.43 14.41 1.37
N ASN A 2 -27.73 14.71 1.46
CA ASN A 2 -28.40 15.04 2.74
C ASN A 2 -28.13 14.05 3.87
N LEU A 3 -28.22 12.74 3.62
CA LEU A 3 -27.93 11.72 4.65
C LEU A 3 -26.49 11.81 5.20
N VAL A 4 -25.52 12.19 4.37
CA VAL A 4 -24.12 12.36 4.80
C VAL A 4 -23.98 13.57 5.72
N ASP A 5 -24.76 14.62 5.47
CA ASP A 5 -24.79 15.83 6.30
C ASP A 5 -25.47 15.54 7.64
N GLU A 6 -26.62 14.87 7.60
CA GLU A 6 -27.41 14.49 8.79
C GLU A 6 -26.63 13.59 9.74
N LEU A 7 -25.71 12.78 9.22
CA LEU A 7 -24.86 11.89 10.00
C LEU A 7 -23.47 12.48 10.30
N GLU A 8 -23.19 13.71 9.86
CA GLU A 8 -21.89 14.37 10.04
C GLU A 8 -20.71 13.53 9.51
N MET A 9 -20.91 12.81 8.41
CA MET A 9 -19.94 11.86 7.85
C MET A 9 -19.13 12.42 6.67
N VAL A 10 -19.18 13.74 6.44
CA VAL A 10 -18.63 14.36 5.22
C VAL A 10 -17.15 14.03 5.01
N ASP A 11 -16.35 14.03 6.08
CA ASP A 11 -14.91 13.72 6.00
C ASP A 11 -14.59 12.23 5.76
N GLN A 12 -15.57 11.35 6.01
CA GLN A 12 -15.44 9.89 5.93
C GLN A 12 -16.01 9.31 4.63
N VAL A 13 -16.64 10.13 3.79
CA VAL A 13 -17.34 9.69 2.58
C VAL A 13 -16.65 10.22 1.32
N VAL A 14 -16.47 9.34 0.35
CA VAL A 14 -16.07 9.68 -1.02
C VAL A 14 -17.16 9.17 -1.96
N PHE A 15 -17.70 10.06 -2.80
CA PHE A 15 -18.70 9.69 -3.80
C PHE A 15 -18.02 9.18 -5.07
N VAL A 16 -18.40 7.99 -5.53
CA VAL A 16 -17.70 7.30 -6.61
C VAL A 16 -18.66 6.96 -7.75
N SER A 17 -18.22 7.13 -9.00
CA SER A 17 -19.03 6.81 -10.18
C SER A 17 -18.18 6.61 -11.44
N PHE A 18 -18.68 5.82 -12.37
CA PHE A 18 -18.17 5.75 -13.76
C PHE A 18 -18.62 6.94 -14.63
N GLN A 19 -19.66 7.64 -14.20
CA GLN A 19 -20.31 8.73 -14.94
C GLN A 19 -19.94 10.07 -14.30
N GLU A 20 -19.12 10.85 -15.00
CA GLU A 20 -18.66 12.18 -14.56
C GLU A 20 -19.82 13.12 -14.26
N GLU A 21 -20.85 13.13 -15.10
CA GLU A 21 -22.02 14.00 -14.93
C GLU A 21 -22.71 13.78 -13.57
N ARG A 22 -22.69 12.56 -13.05
CA ARG A 22 -23.26 12.28 -11.71
C ARG A 22 -22.41 12.86 -10.59
N LEU A 23 -21.09 12.91 -10.78
CA LEU A 23 -20.16 13.47 -9.79
C LEU A 23 -20.19 15.00 -9.83
N LYS A 24 -20.35 15.60 -11.01
CA LYS A 24 -20.55 17.06 -11.14
C LYS A 24 -21.75 17.54 -10.33
N ILE A 25 -22.86 16.79 -10.37
CA ILE A 25 -24.06 17.10 -9.56
C ILE A 25 -23.73 17.17 -8.06
N ILE A 26 -22.78 16.38 -7.54
CA ILE A 26 -22.38 16.46 -6.13
C ILE A 26 -21.74 17.80 -5.82
N HIS A 27 -20.80 18.26 -6.66
CA HIS A 27 -20.15 19.57 -6.52
C HIS A 27 -21.14 20.73 -6.72
N GLU A 28 -22.13 20.59 -7.61
CA GLU A 28 -23.18 21.60 -7.80
C GLU A 28 -24.10 21.70 -6.56
N LEU A 29 -24.49 20.57 -5.98
CA LEU A 29 -25.36 20.52 -4.79
C LEU A 29 -24.62 20.91 -3.51
N ARG A 30 -23.30 20.72 -3.47
CA ARG A 30 -22.44 21.00 -2.32
C ARG A 30 -21.13 21.66 -2.77
N PRO A 31 -21.17 22.96 -3.11
CA PRO A 31 -20.03 23.67 -3.67
C PRO A 31 -19.00 24.14 -2.62
N GLN A 32 -19.15 23.74 -1.35
CA GLN A 32 -18.30 24.19 -0.26
C GLN A 32 -16.86 23.69 -0.44
N ARG A 33 -15.89 24.58 -0.15
CA ARG A 33 -14.46 24.30 -0.26
C ARG A 33 -13.76 24.52 1.08
N ASP A 34 -12.68 23.78 1.30
CA ASP A 34 -11.79 23.92 2.45
C ASP A 34 -10.86 25.15 2.31
N GLU A 35 -9.99 25.36 3.30
CA GLU A 35 -8.99 26.43 3.32
C GLU A 35 -7.97 26.36 2.17
N ASN A 36 -7.78 25.17 1.59
CA ASN A 36 -6.89 24.93 0.46
C ASN A 36 -7.60 25.06 -0.89
N GLY A 37 -8.89 25.44 -0.88
CA GLY A 37 -9.72 25.57 -2.07
C GLY A 37 -10.18 24.22 -2.65
N LYS A 38 -10.03 23.10 -1.95
CA LYS A 38 -10.52 21.78 -2.40
C LYS A 38 -11.97 21.57 -1.96
N PHE A 39 -12.75 20.81 -2.73
CA PHE A 39 -14.11 20.47 -2.34
C PHE A 39 -14.12 19.68 -1.03
N ILE A 40 -14.98 20.08 -0.10
CA ILE A 40 -15.20 19.34 1.15
C ILE A 40 -15.84 17.96 0.83
N TYR A 41 -16.80 17.94 -0.10
CA TYR A 41 -17.45 16.71 -0.55
C TYR A 41 -16.64 16.05 -1.65
N LYS A 42 -15.81 15.08 -1.26
CA LYS A 42 -14.86 14.42 -2.14
C LYS A 42 -15.56 13.52 -3.15
N VAL A 43 -15.12 13.59 -4.40
CA VAL A 43 -15.52 12.67 -5.47
C VAL A 43 -14.33 11.86 -5.99
N ALA A 44 -14.61 10.66 -6.46
CA ALA A 44 -13.64 9.81 -7.14
C ALA A 44 -14.17 9.30 -8.49
N LEU A 45 -13.32 9.40 -9.51
CA LEU A 45 -13.68 8.96 -10.86
C LEU A 45 -13.22 7.52 -11.09
N LEU A 46 -14.17 6.66 -11.48
CA LEU A 46 -13.91 5.24 -11.70
C LEU A 46 -13.81 4.90 -13.19
N PHE A 47 -12.80 4.11 -13.57
CA PHE A 47 -12.58 3.70 -14.95
C PHE A 47 -12.67 2.18 -15.13
N ILE A 48 -13.56 1.71 -16.02
CA ILE A 48 -13.56 0.30 -16.50
C ILE A 48 -12.46 0.09 -17.52
N ARG A 49 -12.35 1.05 -18.46
CA ARG A 49 -11.27 1.16 -19.43
C ARG A 49 -10.65 2.52 -19.22
N VAL A 50 -9.33 2.55 -19.12
CA VAL A 50 -8.57 3.78 -18.85
C VAL A 50 -8.26 4.44 -20.19
N PRO A 51 -8.90 5.57 -20.53
CA PRO A 51 -8.55 6.33 -21.72
C PRO A 51 -7.20 7.03 -21.52
N ASP A 52 -6.57 7.49 -22.60
CA ASP A 52 -5.27 8.18 -22.51
C ASP A 52 -5.36 9.53 -21.77
N ASP A 53 -6.53 10.16 -21.79
CA ASP A 53 -6.82 11.45 -21.16
C ASP A 53 -7.43 11.32 -19.74
N PHE A 54 -7.36 10.15 -19.10
CA PHE A 54 -8.04 9.89 -17.83
C PHE A 54 -7.67 10.86 -16.71
N ILE A 55 -6.41 11.32 -16.68
CA ILE A 55 -5.93 12.34 -15.74
C ILE A 55 -6.61 13.69 -16.01
N GLN A 56 -6.66 14.13 -17.26
CA GLN A 56 -7.29 15.40 -17.62
C GLN A 56 -8.78 15.41 -17.25
N ARG A 57 -9.46 14.28 -17.46
CA ARG A 57 -10.87 14.10 -17.07
C ARG A 57 -11.05 14.20 -15.55
N ALA A 58 -10.18 13.55 -14.77
CA ALA A 58 -10.21 13.63 -13.31
C ALA A 58 -9.92 15.06 -12.81
N LYS A 59 -8.96 15.77 -13.42
CA LYS A 59 -8.64 17.17 -13.11
C LYS A 59 -9.80 18.12 -13.42
N THR A 60 -10.45 17.96 -14.57
CA THR A 60 -11.62 18.77 -14.95
C THR A 60 -12.78 18.58 -13.97
N LEU A 61 -12.91 17.41 -13.36
CA LEU A 61 -13.89 17.13 -12.31
C LEU A 61 -13.44 17.63 -10.93
N GLU A 62 -12.17 18.04 -10.76
CA GLU A 62 -11.53 18.28 -9.47
C GLU A 62 -11.68 17.07 -8.53
N ALA A 63 -11.49 15.86 -9.07
CA ALA A 63 -11.62 14.63 -8.30
C ALA A 63 -10.54 14.55 -7.20
N ALA A 64 -10.93 14.08 -6.02
CA ALA A 64 -9.99 13.82 -4.93
C ALA A 64 -9.22 12.50 -5.15
N GLU A 65 -9.85 11.54 -5.84
CA GLU A 65 -9.27 10.23 -6.10
C GLU A 65 -9.57 9.72 -7.51
N VAL A 66 -8.71 8.84 -8.02
CA VAL A 66 -8.91 8.09 -9.26
C VAL A 66 -8.90 6.60 -8.95
N HIS A 67 -9.96 5.91 -9.37
CA HIS A 67 -10.17 4.51 -9.09
C HIS A 67 -10.00 3.68 -10.37
N LEU A 68 -8.98 2.82 -10.37
CA LEU A 68 -8.64 1.97 -11.51
C LEU A 68 -9.01 0.52 -11.22
N ARG A 69 -9.39 -0.23 -12.26
CA ARG A 69 -9.51 -1.68 -12.13
C ARG A 69 -8.12 -2.25 -11.86
N TYR A 70 -8.02 -3.24 -10.97
CA TYR A 70 -6.74 -3.81 -10.53
C TYR A 70 -5.77 -4.18 -11.68
N ASP A 71 -6.29 -4.70 -12.80
CA ASP A 71 -5.51 -5.11 -13.98
C ASP A 71 -5.14 -3.94 -14.92
N ALA A 72 -5.70 -2.76 -14.68
CA ALA A 72 -5.34 -1.52 -15.35
C ALA A 72 -4.35 -0.68 -14.54
N CYS A 73 -4.07 -1.05 -13.28
CA CYS A 73 -3.04 -0.42 -12.48
C CYS A 73 -1.66 -0.74 -13.07
N SER A 74 -0.90 0.31 -13.34
CA SER A 74 0.52 0.23 -13.66
C SER A 74 1.23 1.34 -12.91
N LEU A 75 2.52 1.15 -12.63
CA LEU A 75 3.34 2.15 -11.95
C LEU A 75 3.17 3.54 -12.58
N LYS A 76 3.38 3.64 -13.90
CA LYS A 76 3.20 4.88 -14.67
C LYS A 76 1.82 5.54 -14.49
N ARG A 77 0.74 4.77 -14.45
CA ARG A 77 -0.62 5.33 -14.30
C ARG A 77 -0.86 5.82 -12.88
N VAL A 78 -0.37 5.09 -11.89
CA VAL A 78 -0.52 5.45 -10.47
C VAL A 78 0.33 6.68 -10.15
N GLU A 79 1.57 6.73 -10.64
CA GLU A 79 2.44 7.91 -10.53
C GLU A 79 1.77 9.14 -11.16
N ALA A 80 1.21 9.02 -12.37
CA ALA A 80 0.50 10.13 -13.01
C ALA A 80 -0.72 10.63 -12.21
N ILE A 81 -1.37 9.76 -11.42
CA ILE A 81 -2.45 10.16 -10.50
C ILE A 81 -1.85 10.97 -9.33
N HIS A 82 -0.74 10.50 -8.77
CA HIS A 82 -0.09 11.11 -7.61
C HIS A 82 0.60 12.45 -7.92
N GLU A 83 1.20 12.58 -9.10
CA GLU A 83 1.80 13.84 -9.59
C GLU A 83 0.79 14.99 -9.63
N GLU A 84 -0.49 14.68 -9.82
CA GLU A 84 -1.59 15.63 -9.81
C GLU A 84 -2.23 15.81 -8.42
N GLY A 85 -1.63 15.22 -7.37
CA GLY A 85 -2.08 15.36 -5.99
C GLY A 85 -3.38 14.61 -5.66
N MET A 86 -3.80 13.68 -6.52
CA MET A 86 -4.97 12.83 -6.30
C MET A 86 -4.58 11.51 -5.62
N LYS A 87 -5.52 10.91 -4.88
CA LYS A 87 -5.33 9.56 -4.33
C LYS A 87 -5.63 8.49 -5.36
N SER A 88 -5.03 7.31 -5.18
CA SER A 88 -5.27 6.16 -6.06
C SER A 88 -5.91 5.00 -5.30
N LEU A 89 -6.89 4.35 -5.94
CA LEU A 89 -7.51 3.12 -5.46
C LEU A 89 -7.58 2.09 -6.57
N ALA A 90 -7.24 0.84 -6.25
CA ALA A 90 -7.44 -0.30 -7.13
C ALA A 90 -8.70 -1.06 -6.72
N TRP A 91 -9.66 -1.23 -7.62
CA TRP A 91 -10.85 -2.03 -7.35
C TRP A 91 -10.81 -3.38 -8.07
N PHE A 92 -11.16 -4.42 -7.33
CA PHE A 92 -11.26 -5.78 -7.84
C PHE A 92 -12.69 -6.00 -8.35
N GLY A 93 -12.80 -6.71 -9.47
CA GLY A 93 -14.11 -7.04 -10.02
C GLY A 93 -14.95 -7.86 -9.04
N SER A 94 -16.26 -7.95 -9.26
CA SER A 94 -17.09 -8.87 -8.48
C SER A 94 -16.56 -10.31 -8.52
N PRO A 95 -16.87 -11.18 -7.55
CA PRO A 95 -16.35 -12.55 -7.53
C PRO A 95 -16.63 -13.35 -8.82
N LYS A 96 -17.76 -13.07 -9.49
CA LYS A 96 -18.10 -13.66 -10.79
C LYS A 96 -17.14 -13.21 -11.90
N VAL A 97 -16.78 -11.92 -11.91
CA VAL A 97 -15.84 -11.34 -12.88
C VAL A 97 -14.43 -11.85 -12.58
N MET A 98 -14.02 -11.88 -11.31
CA MET A 98 -12.71 -12.38 -10.90
C MET A 98 -12.51 -13.87 -11.26
N LYS A 99 -13.54 -14.71 -11.07
CA LYS A 99 -13.49 -16.11 -11.49
C LYS A 99 -13.27 -16.26 -13.00
N LYS A 100 -13.85 -15.36 -13.80
CA LYS A 100 -13.63 -15.34 -15.25
C LYS A 100 -12.22 -14.83 -15.58
N ASP A 101 -11.75 -13.80 -14.90
CA ASP A 101 -10.40 -13.26 -15.10
C ASP A 101 -9.31 -14.28 -14.75
N GLY A 102 -9.48 -15.10 -13.69
CA GLY A 102 -8.56 -16.19 -13.36
C GLY A 102 -8.49 -17.31 -14.41
N THR A 103 -9.48 -17.41 -15.30
CA THR A 103 -9.44 -18.38 -16.41
C THR A 103 -8.86 -17.83 -17.72
N ILE A 104 -8.66 -16.51 -17.82
CA ILE A 104 -8.30 -15.85 -19.09
C ILE A 104 -7.05 -14.99 -18.97
N LYS A 105 -6.88 -14.28 -17.85
CA LYS A 105 -5.84 -13.26 -17.65
C LYS A 105 -4.75 -13.72 -16.69
N TYR A 106 -5.12 -14.47 -15.66
CA TYR A 106 -4.21 -14.91 -14.60
C TYR A 106 -4.27 -16.43 -14.50
N LEU A 107 -3.69 -17.11 -15.49
CA LEU A 107 -3.81 -18.57 -15.63
C LEU A 107 -3.10 -19.35 -14.51
N ASP A 108 -2.17 -18.69 -13.83
CA ASP A 108 -1.47 -19.13 -12.63
C ASP A 108 -2.23 -18.81 -11.34
N VAL A 109 -3.23 -17.94 -11.40
CA VAL A 109 -4.05 -17.52 -10.26
C VAL A 109 -5.49 -17.96 -10.45
N PHE A 110 -5.85 -19.07 -9.79
CA PHE A 110 -7.20 -19.65 -9.89
C PHE A 110 -8.31 -18.70 -9.38
N ASN A 111 -7.97 -17.80 -8.44
CA ASN A 111 -8.86 -16.79 -7.86
C ASN A 111 -8.06 -15.74 -7.09
N GLU A 112 -8.67 -14.60 -6.74
CA GLU A 112 -8.12 -13.54 -5.90
C GLU A 112 -7.28 -14.06 -4.72
N ASP A 113 -5.97 -13.77 -4.76
CA ASP A 113 -4.91 -14.23 -3.86
C ASP A 113 -3.88 -13.14 -3.50
N GLU A 114 -2.93 -13.52 -2.64
CA GLU A 114 -1.87 -12.63 -2.12
C GLU A 114 -0.94 -12.13 -3.22
N ASN A 115 -0.58 -12.96 -4.21
CA ASN A 115 0.31 -12.55 -5.31
C ASN A 115 -0.32 -11.44 -6.16
N MET A 116 -1.63 -11.54 -6.43
CA MET A 116 -2.35 -10.47 -7.11
C MET A 116 -2.35 -9.18 -6.28
N TYR A 117 -2.56 -9.29 -4.97
CA TYR A 117 -2.53 -8.11 -4.10
C TYR A 117 -1.15 -7.47 -4.08
N GLN A 118 -0.09 -8.27 -3.95
CA GLN A 118 1.28 -7.78 -3.97
C GLN A 118 1.61 -7.08 -5.28
N CYS A 119 1.22 -7.66 -6.42
CA CYS A 119 1.42 -7.05 -7.74
C CYS A 119 0.74 -5.67 -7.83
N VAL A 120 -0.47 -5.55 -7.30
CA VAL A 120 -1.22 -4.28 -7.28
C VAL A 120 -0.58 -3.27 -6.31
N LEU A 121 -0.18 -3.70 -5.11
CA LEU A 121 0.52 -2.85 -4.13
C LEU A 121 1.84 -2.32 -4.70
N ASN A 122 2.59 -3.15 -5.43
CA ASN A 122 3.84 -2.77 -6.09
C ASN A 122 3.66 -1.68 -7.16
N THR A 123 2.42 -1.41 -7.61
CA THR A 123 2.15 -0.25 -8.48
C THR A 123 2.15 1.09 -7.72
N GLY A 124 2.24 1.07 -6.38
CA GLY A 124 2.16 2.25 -5.53
C GLY A 124 0.73 2.68 -5.21
N VAL A 125 -0.28 1.85 -5.48
CA VAL A 125 -1.68 2.22 -5.19
C VAL A 125 -1.88 2.40 -3.68
N GLN A 126 -2.61 3.44 -3.27
CA GLN A 126 -2.77 3.77 -1.84
C GLN A 126 -3.88 2.96 -1.15
N GLN A 127 -4.88 2.52 -1.92
CA GLN A 127 -6.06 1.83 -1.40
C GLN A 127 -6.43 0.66 -2.32
N MET A 128 -7.03 -0.38 -1.75
CA MET A 128 -7.55 -1.53 -2.50
C MET A 128 -8.96 -1.88 -2.06
N CYS A 129 -9.87 -2.02 -3.02
CA CYS A 129 -11.22 -2.54 -2.82
C CYS A 129 -11.26 -3.99 -3.31
N VAL A 130 -11.18 -4.94 -2.37
CA VAL A 130 -11.02 -6.39 -2.60
C VAL A 130 -12.28 -7.16 -2.19
N ASN A 131 -12.51 -8.35 -2.77
CA ASN A 131 -13.61 -9.21 -2.34
C ASN A 131 -13.26 -10.03 -1.09
N ARG A 132 -11.96 -10.19 -0.79
CA ARG A 132 -11.46 -10.97 0.35
C ARG A 132 -10.58 -10.10 1.27
N PRO A 133 -11.16 -9.11 1.97
CA PRO A 133 -10.39 -8.18 2.80
C PRO A 133 -9.60 -8.86 3.90
N LYS A 134 -10.14 -9.91 4.54
CA LYS A 134 -9.40 -10.69 5.55
C LYS A 134 -8.11 -11.32 5.01
N ARG A 135 -8.12 -11.76 3.75
CA ARG A 135 -6.94 -12.34 3.10
C ARG A 135 -5.86 -11.27 2.88
N LEU A 136 -6.27 -10.10 2.39
CA LEU A 136 -5.37 -8.95 2.24
C LEU A 136 -4.78 -8.52 3.59
N MET A 137 -5.60 -8.44 4.63
CA MET A 137 -5.13 -8.11 5.99
C MET A 137 -4.10 -9.12 6.50
N ASN A 138 -4.38 -10.42 6.40
CA ASN A 138 -3.42 -11.46 6.81
C ASN A 138 -2.09 -11.34 6.06
N MET A 139 -2.13 -11.03 4.76
CA MET A 139 -0.92 -10.83 3.95
C MET A 139 -0.11 -9.64 4.46
N ILE A 140 -0.76 -8.48 4.66
CA ILE A 140 -0.12 -7.27 5.18
C ILE A 140 0.47 -7.53 6.58
N GLU A 141 -0.28 -8.19 7.47
CA GLU A 141 0.18 -8.56 8.81
C GLU A 141 1.41 -9.48 8.76
N SER A 142 1.44 -10.43 7.82
CA SER A 142 2.58 -11.34 7.65
C SER A 142 3.84 -10.67 7.08
N GLN A 143 3.70 -9.55 6.36
CA GLN A 143 4.81 -8.80 5.77
C GLN A 143 5.35 -7.70 6.70
N THR A 144 4.51 -7.17 7.59
CA THR A 144 4.83 -6.01 8.42
C THR A 144 5.48 -6.34 9.76
N LEU A 145 5.61 -7.61 10.11
CA LEU A 145 6.24 -8.04 11.37
C LEU A 145 7.25 -9.17 11.09
N PRO A 146 8.54 -9.02 11.45
CA PRO A 146 9.22 -10.15 12.05
C PRO A 146 8.39 -10.53 13.28
N PRO A 147 8.05 -11.81 13.53
CA PRO A 147 7.35 -12.16 14.76
C PRO A 147 8.14 -11.54 15.91
N PHE A 148 7.46 -10.86 16.85
CA PHE A 148 8.11 -10.19 17.98
C PHE A 148 9.08 -11.14 18.73
N GLY A 149 8.81 -12.45 18.66
CA GLY A 149 9.73 -13.51 19.08
C GLY A 149 11.04 -13.59 18.30
N ALA A 150 11.06 -13.46 16.96
CA ALA A 150 12.29 -13.46 16.17
C ALA A 150 13.17 -12.24 16.44
N LEU A 151 12.58 -11.03 16.57
CA LEU A 151 13.33 -9.84 16.98
C LEU A 151 13.89 -9.98 18.41
N ALA A 152 13.09 -10.52 19.34
CA ALA A 152 13.55 -10.79 20.70
C ALA A 152 14.61 -11.91 20.77
N GLN A 153 14.54 -12.90 19.89
CA GLN A 153 15.49 -14.00 19.81
C GLN A 153 16.81 -13.56 19.17
N ILE A 154 16.75 -12.74 18.11
CA ILE A 154 17.92 -12.06 17.53
C ILE A 154 18.55 -11.14 18.59
N LEU A 155 17.77 -10.32 19.31
CA LEU A 155 18.30 -9.45 20.36
C LEU A 155 18.85 -10.23 21.56
N ALA A 156 18.25 -11.36 21.93
CA ALA A 156 18.75 -12.24 22.99
C ALA A 156 20.04 -12.96 22.58
N GLU A 157 20.17 -13.40 21.33
CA GLU A 157 21.37 -14.04 20.80
C GLU A 157 22.52 -13.05 20.60
N VAL A 158 22.22 -11.82 20.17
CA VAL A 158 23.20 -10.73 20.06
C VAL A 158 23.60 -10.20 21.45
N GLY A 159 22.66 -10.09 22.39
CA GLY A 159 22.91 -9.64 23.76
C GLY A 159 23.56 -10.69 24.67
N ALA A 160 23.49 -11.98 24.33
CA ALA A 160 24.18 -13.06 25.05
C ALA A 160 25.66 -13.21 24.67
N VAL A 161 26.17 -12.38 23.75
CA VAL A 161 27.59 -12.32 23.43
C VAL A 161 28.33 -11.65 24.59
N ASP A 162 29.05 -12.47 25.36
CA ASP A 162 29.88 -12.06 26.49
C ASP A 162 30.97 -11.05 26.03
N THR A 163 30.70 -9.76 26.23
CA THR A 163 31.58 -8.64 25.86
C THR A 163 32.87 -8.59 26.68
N SER A 164 33.05 -9.46 27.67
CA SER A 164 34.29 -9.56 28.44
C SER A 164 35.47 -10.17 27.66
N LYS A 165 35.23 -10.72 26.46
CA LYS A 165 36.25 -11.28 25.56
C LYS A 165 36.36 -10.48 24.25
N GLU A 166 36.58 -9.18 24.37
CA GLU A 166 36.31 -8.20 23.32
C GLU A 166 37.25 -8.21 22.08
N ASN A 167 38.35 -8.98 22.06
CA ASN A 167 39.34 -8.88 20.96
C ASN A 167 39.48 -10.09 20.02
N ASP A 168 39.14 -11.32 20.43
CA ASP A 168 39.38 -12.50 19.57
C ASP A 168 38.15 -12.96 18.77
N ASN A 169 36.93 -12.56 19.15
CA ASN A 169 35.69 -13.12 18.56
C ASN A 169 34.91 -12.15 17.68
N ARG A 170 35.45 -10.96 17.38
CA ARG A 170 34.73 -9.92 16.63
C ARG A 170 34.39 -10.34 15.20
N ALA A 171 35.26 -11.13 14.56
CA ALA A 171 35.00 -11.70 13.25
C ALA A 171 33.88 -12.76 13.30
N GLU A 172 33.83 -13.57 14.35
CA GLU A 172 32.82 -14.63 14.50
C GLU A 172 31.43 -14.06 14.82
N ILE A 173 31.37 -12.97 15.60
CA ILE A 173 30.14 -12.22 15.87
C ILE A 173 29.62 -11.56 14.59
N ASN A 174 30.50 -10.94 13.81
CA ASN A 174 30.10 -10.31 12.55
C ASN A 174 29.61 -11.34 11.52
N VAL A 175 30.27 -12.49 11.40
CA VAL A 175 29.83 -13.57 10.50
C VAL A 175 28.47 -14.14 10.92
N LYS A 176 28.22 -14.32 12.22
CA LYS A 176 26.90 -14.75 12.70
C LYS A 176 25.82 -13.70 12.50
N ALA A 177 26.14 -12.42 12.71
CA ALA A 177 25.21 -11.32 12.46
C ALA A 177 24.87 -11.22 10.97
N GLU A 178 25.86 -11.34 10.08
CA GLU A 178 25.65 -11.38 8.63
C GLU A 178 24.78 -12.58 8.22
N GLN A 179 25.05 -13.78 8.75
CA GLN A 179 24.21 -14.96 8.49
C GLN A 179 22.76 -14.80 8.97
N LEU A 180 22.55 -14.18 10.14
CA LEU A 180 21.21 -13.92 10.66
C LEU A 180 20.48 -12.84 9.85
N VAL A 181 21.20 -11.83 9.34
CA VAL A 181 20.64 -10.83 8.42
C VAL A 181 20.25 -11.49 7.09
N GLU A 182 21.11 -12.37 6.56
CA GLU A 182 20.85 -13.12 5.32
C GLU A 182 19.65 -14.07 5.50
N GLU A 183 19.58 -14.79 6.62
CA GLU A 183 18.53 -15.78 6.88
C GLU A 183 17.17 -15.15 7.22
N PHE A 184 17.15 -14.02 7.94
CA PHE A 184 15.90 -13.45 8.49
C PHE A 184 15.47 -12.12 7.86
N LEU A 185 16.39 -11.33 7.27
CA LEU A 185 16.07 -9.98 6.77
C LEU A 185 16.09 -9.87 5.24
N GLU A 186 16.90 -10.65 4.51
CA GLU A 186 16.83 -10.69 3.04
C GLU A 186 15.47 -11.09 2.47
N PRO A 187 14.68 -12.00 3.09
CA PRO A 187 13.33 -12.31 2.60
C PRO A 187 12.32 -11.16 2.77
N VAL A 188 12.66 -10.14 3.56
CA VAL A 188 11.74 -9.08 4.01
C VAL A 188 12.16 -7.69 3.51
N CYS A 189 13.42 -7.50 3.12
CA CYS A 189 13.95 -6.22 2.65
C CYS A 189 14.86 -6.44 1.43
N ASP A 190 14.48 -5.89 0.26
CA ASP A 190 15.30 -5.87 -0.96
C ASP A 190 16.63 -5.08 -0.82
N SER A 191 16.95 -4.58 0.38
CA SER A 191 18.13 -3.76 0.65
C SER A 191 18.82 -4.19 1.94
N VAL A 192 19.91 -4.94 1.78
CA VAL A 192 20.87 -5.32 2.83
C VAL A 192 21.46 -4.08 3.53
N GLU A 193 21.48 -2.92 2.87
CA GLU A 193 22.03 -1.66 3.40
C GLU A 193 21.23 -1.10 4.59
N ILE A 194 19.91 -1.26 4.60
CA ILE A 194 19.06 -0.77 5.71
C ILE A 194 19.27 -1.62 6.96
N ALA A 195 19.31 -2.95 6.80
CA ALA A 195 19.56 -3.88 7.90
C ALA A 195 20.94 -3.65 8.55
N SER A 196 21.98 -3.45 7.72
CA SER A 196 23.34 -3.12 8.18
C SER A 196 23.40 -1.80 8.96
N THR A 197 22.67 -0.78 8.50
CA THR A 197 22.59 0.53 9.16
C THR A 197 21.95 0.41 10.55
N ILE A 198 20.81 -0.27 10.67
CA ILE A 198 20.11 -0.47 11.95
C ILE A 198 20.98 -1.22 12.96
N LEU A 199 21.70 -2.26 12.52
CA LEU A 199 22.63 -3.01 13.37
C LEU A 199 23.79 -2.13 13.84
N SER A 200 24.37 -1.32 12.95
CA SER A 200 25.48 -0.42 13.29
C SER A 200 25.08 0.66 14.31
N GLU A 201 23.86 1.19 14.20
CA GLU A 201 23.33 2.19 15.15
C GLU A 201 22.97 1.58 16.51
N THR A 202 22.49 0.33 16.52
CA THR A 202 22.11 -0.36 17.74
C THR A 202 23.34 -0.78 18.54
N ILE A 203 24.35 -1.34 17.87
CA ILE A 203 25.64 -1.71 18.49
C ILE A 203 26.45 -0.45 18.88
N GLY A 204 26.31 0.65 18.13
CA GLY A 204 27.01 1.90 18.39
C GLY A 204 26.49 2.71 19.59
N LYS A 205 25.24 2.49 20.02
CA LYS A 205 24.61 3.23 21.13
C LYS A 205 25.00 2.74 22.53
N ASP A 206 25.56 1.54 22.67
CA ASP A 206 26.03 0.99 23.95
C ASP A 206 27.46 1.46 24.36
N ARG A 207 28.04 2.45 23.67
CA ARG A 207 29.39 2.97 23.94
C ARG A 207 29.43 4.41 24.47
N ARG A 208 28.44 4.86 25.24
CA ARG A 208 28.54 6.08 26.06
C ARG A 208 27.94 5.92 27.44
#